data_AF-A0A395VD59-F1
#
_entry.id   AF-A0A395VD59-F1
#
_cell.length_a   1.000
_cell.length_b   1.000
_cell.length_c   1.000
_cell.angle_alpha   90.00
_cell.angle_beta   90.00
_cell.angle_gamma   90.00
#
_symmetry.space_group_name_H-M   'P 1'
#
loop_
_entity.id
_entity.type
_entity.pdbx_description
1 polymer ?
#
loop_
_entity_poly.entity_id
_entity_poly.type
_entity_poly.pdbx_seq_one_letter_code
_entity_poly.pdbx_strand_id
1 'polypeptide(L)'
;MPERTLLFAANARESGKPQAFRAGTATFRTFVGAYIAICRERPRIREIYAFPDLHSGKIGTLTLILHTEDFQMITWHEELTFDFSDPVSNEVFTENCIFFDIETTGFSPARTDLYLIGCATRRGSLLCIDQFFSENAADQKNVLSAFLDLLSGYDTILTFNGIGFDIPYLKAKCKTLHLSDPFDAHSYIDLYKEVSRFKFLFALTSYKQKSIELFLGIDRIDAYSGGELIEVYKEYVRHPAKDSLALLKQHNYEDVLYMPKLLPVLSYPKLWEQAFSLQSLQASEYRSMDGASGNKELFFTLALQYPVPKPVSFSYDDCYLSMSGSTARLRVRLFEGELRFFYDGSPKDYYYLPAEDIAVHKSIASAVDKEHRVQANASNCYGKKYAIFLPQYDAMFSPVFREQPRGRKCYFELSADFAADPAMQMDYVLHLLETMRSHRK
;
A
#
# COMPACT_ATOMS: atom_id res chain seq x y z
N MET A 1 -26.19 6.94 26.32
CA MET A 1 -26.96 5.78 26.82
C MET A 1 -26.81 5.71 28.35
N PRO A 2 -27.78 5.10 29.07
CA PRO A 2 -28.42 5.71 30.24
C PRO A 2 -27.46 5.94 31.41
N GLU A 3 -27.61 7.08 32.07
CA GLU A 3 -27.20 7.26 33.47
C GLU A 3 -27.65 6.02 34.25
N ARG A 4 -26.71 5.18 34.70
CA ARG A 4 -27.03 4.14 35.66
C ARG A 4 -27.11 4.77 37.03
N THR A 5 -28.25 5.40 37.32
CA THR A 5 -28.60 5.80 38.67
C THR A 5 -28.85 4.55 39.51
N LEU A 6 -27.87 4.14 40.31
CA LEU A 6 -28.07 3.14 41.34
C LEU A 6 -28.73 3.81 42.55
N LEU A 7 -30.06 3.74 42.60
CA LEU A 7 -30.85 4.16 43.77
C LEU A 7 -30.77 3.09 44.86
N PHE A 8 -30.27 3.46 46.04
CA PHE A 8 -30.29 2.60 47.22
C PHE A 8 -31.06 3.31 48.35
N ALA A 9 -32.04 2.61 48.93
CA ALA A 9 -32.70 3.03 50.15
C ALA A 9 -32.10 2.24 51.33
N ALA A 10 -31.51 2.93 52.31
CA ALA A 10 -31.04 2.32 53.54
C ALA A 10 -31.93 2.77 54.71
N ASN A 11 -32.53 1.80 55.42
CA ASN A 11 -33.31 2.06 56.64
C ASN A 11 -32.40 2.02 57.86
N ALA A 12 -32.07 3.16 58.45
CA ALA A 12 -31.48 3.21 59.79
C ALA A 12 -32.60 3.19 60.83
N ARG A 13 -32.67 2.15 61.67
CA ARG A 13 -33.43 2.17 62.93
C ARG A 13 -32.52 2.70 64.04
N GLU A 14 -33.05 3.52 64.94
CA GLU A 14 -32.38 4.25 66.03
C GLU A 14 -31.61 3.41 67.08
N SER A 15 -31.40 2.10 66.86
CA SER A 15 -30.60 1.28 67.78
C SER A 15 -29.11 1.45 67.49
N GLY A 16 -28.41 2.19 68.36
CA GLY A 16 -26.99 2.58 68.26
C GLY A 16 -25.94 1.46 68.24
N LYS A 17 -26.03 0.51 67.31
CA LYS A 17 -24.96 -0.43 66.97
C LYS A 17 -24.56 -0.25 65.50
N PRO A 18 -23.26 -0.22 65.18
CA PRO A 18 -22.81 -0.13 63.79
C PRO A 18 -23.31 -1.34 63.00
N GLN A 19 -24.00 -1.11 61.88
CA GLN A 19 -24.32 -2.17 60.93
C GLN A 19 -23.38 -2.06 59.73
N ALA A 20 -22.76 -3.19 59.38
CA ALA A 20 -21.99 -3.33 58.15
C ALA A 20 -22.89 -3.94 57.10
N PHE A 21 -22.97 -3.30 55.93
CA PHE A 21 -23.70 -3.83 54.78
C PHE A 21 -22.73 -4.02 53.61
N ARG A 22 -22.93 -5.11 52.86
CA ARG A 22 -22.20 -5.43 51.63
C ARG A 22 -23.09 -5.14 50.43
N ALA A 23 -22.56 -4.40 49.46
CA ALA A 23 -23.16 -4.22 48.15
C ALA A 23 -22.03 -4.28 47.11
N GLY A 24 -21.96 -5.36 46.33
CA GLY A 24 -20.79 -5.65 45.50
C GLY A 24 -19.50 -5.81 46.31
N THR A 25 -18.38 -5.25 45.84
CA THR A 25 -17.05 -5.32 46.48
C THR A 25 -16.84 -4.26 47.58
N ALA A 26 -17.76 -3.32 47.77
CA ALA A 26 -17.63 -2.24 48.76
C ALA A 26 -18.24 -2.62 50.13
N THR A 27 -17.62 -2.13 51.21
CA THR A 27 -18.10 -2.31 52.60
C THR A 27 -18.33 -0.94 53.23
N PHE A 28 -19.55 -0.68 53.70
CA PHE A 28 -19.92 0.61 54.32
C PHE A 28 -20.06 0.47 55.84
N ARG A 29 -19.71 1.52 56.59
CA ARG A 29 -19.92 1.61 58.05
C ARG A 29 -20.62 2.91 58.40
N THR A 30 -21.65 2.84 59.23
CA THR A 30 -22.35 4.00 59.79
C THR A 30 -21.74 4.41 61.13
N PHE A 31 -21.39 5.68 61.29
CA PHE A 31 -21.12 6.30 62.60
C PHE A 31 -22.12 7.43 62.84
N VAL A 32 -22.46 7.63 64.11
CA VAL A 32 -23.42 8.66 64.56
C VAL A 32 -23.04 10.02 63.97
N GLY A 33 -23.93 10.58 63.14
CA GLY A 33 -23.83 11.95 62.63
C GLY A 33 -22.96 12.18 61.39
N ALA A 34 -22.28 11.17 60.83
CA ALA A 34 -21.51 11.33 59.59
C ALA A 34 -21.48 10.03 58.75
N TYR A 35 -21.86 10.13 57.49
CA TYR A 35 -21.71 9.06 56.51
C TYR A 35 -20.27 9.08 55.97
N ILE A 36 -19.49 8.04 56.23
CA ILE A 36 -18.15 7.87 55.65
C ILE A 36 -18.15 6.60 54.78
N ALA A 37 -18.07 6.78 53.46
CA ALA A 37 -17.86 5.67 52.54
C ALA A 37 -16.36 5.33 52.48
N ILE A 38 -15.99 4.08 52.77
CA ILE A 38 -14.61 3.58 52.61
C ILE A 38 -14.62 2.59 51.45
N CYS A 39 -14.21 3.05 50.26
CA CYS A 39 -14.07 2.19 49.09
C CYS A 39 -12.68 1.53 49.10
N ARG A 40 -12.60 0.20 48.93
CA ARG A 40 -11.34 -0.56 49.00
C ARG A 40 -10.62 -0.76 47.66
N GLU A 41 -11.16 -0.26 46.56
CA GLU A 41 -10.52 -0.32 45.22
C GLU A 41 -10.60 1.06 44.60
N ARG A 42 -9.45 1.72 44.41
CA ARG A 42 -9.28 3.15 44.07
C ARG A 42 -10.19 3.63 42.91
N PRO A 43 -11.30 4.36 43.18
CA PRO A 43 -11.82 5.31 42.20
C PRO A 43 -11.39 6.70 42.68
N ARG A 44 -11.01 7.59 41.77
CA ARG A 44 -10.85 9.00 42.14
C ARG A 44 -12.24 9.58 42.37
N ILE A 45 -12.73 9.50 43.61
CA ILE A 45 -14.00 10.11 44.01
C ILE A 45 -13.79 11.63 44.00
N ARG A 46 -14.47 12.36 43.11
CA ARG A 46 -14.37 13.82 43.08
C ARG A 46 -15.24 14.48 44.15
N GLU A 47 -16.50 14.09 44.37
CA GLU A 47 -17.36 14.71 45.39
C GLU A 47 -18.42 13.74 45.94
N ILE A 48 -18.79 13.91 47.22
CA ILE A 48 -19.90 13.22 47.88
C ILE A 48 -20.97 14.26 48.20
N TYR A 49 -22.15 14.14 47.59
CA TYR A 49 -23.30 14.95 47.94
C TYR A 49 -24.18 14.19 48.93
N ALA A 50 -24.36 14.76 50.12
CA ALA A 50 -25.42 14.36 51.04
C ALA A 50 -26.52 15.41 50.95
N PHE A 51 -27.73 15.01 50.54
CA PHE A 51 -28.92 15.86 50.68
C PHE A 51 -29.54 15.57 52.04
N PRO A 52 -29.49 16.50 53.01
CA PRO A 52 -30.25 16.35 54.23
C PRO A 52 -31.66 16.85 53.94
N ASP A 53 -32.60 15.95 53.67
CA ASP A 53 -34.03 16.29 53.81
C ASP A 53 -34.34 16.32 55.32
N LEU A 54 -34.00 17.46 55.93
CA LEU A 54 -34.03 17.63 57.38
C LEU A 54 -35.37 18.23 57.82
N HIS A 55 -36.48 17.58 57.49
CA HIS A 55 -37.75 17.87 58.16
C HIS A 55 -38.56 16.59 58.45
N SER A 56 -38.71 16.32 59.74
CA SER A 56 -39.67 15.40 60.36
C SER A 56 -39.48 13.90 60.08
N GLY A 57 -38.71 13.22 60.94
CA GLY A 57 -38.97 11.84 61.41
C GLY A 57 -39.26 10.74 60.38
N LYS A 58 -38.92 10.92 59.10
CA LYS A 58 -39.17 9.95 58.04
C LYS A 58 -37.85 9.56 57.37
N ILE A 59 -37.80 8.29 57.01
CA ILE A 59 -36.72 7.59 56.30
C ILE A 59 -36.12 8.51 55.23
N GLY A 60 -34.86 8.91 55.41
CA GLY A 60 -34.10 9.65 54.40
C GLY A 60 -33.54 8.70 53.35
N THR A 61 -33.64 9.07 52.08
CA THR A 61 -33.01 8.34 50.98
C THR A 61 -31.62 8.92 50.72
N LEU A 62 -30.56 8.13 50.88
CA LEU A 62 -29.21 8.53 50.52
C LEU A 62 -28.93 8.12 49.08
N THR A 63 -29.02 9.07 48.14
CA THR A 63 -28.64 8.83 46.75
C THR A 63 -27.15 9.03 46.57
N LEU A 64 -26.40 7.95 46.38
CA LEU A 64 -25.00 7.98 45.96
C LEU A 64 -24.96 8.04 44.42
N ILE A 65 -24.68 9.22 43.87
CA ILE A 65 -24.34 9.36 42.45
C ILE A 65 -22.84 9.11 42.32
N LEU A 66 -22.49 7.91 41.87
CA LEU A 66 -21.12 7.62 41.44
C LEU A 66 -20.98 8.13 40.01
N HIS A 67 -20.31 9.27 39.83
CA HIS A 67 -19.72 9.57 38.53
C HIS A 67 -18.60 8.55 38.31
N THR A 68 -18.88 7.51 37.53
CA THR A 68 -17.82 6.78 36.85
C THR A 68 -17.19 7.80 35.92
N GLU A 69 -15.97 8.25 36.20
CA GLU A 69 -15.21 9.06 35.23
C GLU A 69 -15.29 8.30 33.90
N ASP A 70 -15.90 8.93 32.88
CA ASP A 70 -15.69 8.52 31.51
C ASP A 70 -14.17 8.44 31.36
N PHE A 71 -13.63 7.26 31.12
CA PHE A 71 -12.21 7.06 30.90
C PHE A 71 -11.78 7.99 29.75
N GLN A 72 -11.22 9.16 30.05
CA GLN A 72 -11.02 10.19 29.03
C GLN A 72 -9.75 9.85 28.25
N MET A 73 -9.93 9.38 27.02
CA MET A 73 -8.86 9.38 26.03
C MET A 73 -8.41 10.83 25.75
N ILE A 74 -7.14 11.03 25.41
CA ILE A 74 -6.67 12.33 24.91
C ILE A 74 -6.94 12.38 23.40
N THR A 75 -7.48 13.52 22.94
CA THR A 75 -7.67 13.78 21.52
C THR A 75 -6.79 14.96 21.10
N TRP A 76 -6.12 14.84 19.97
CA TRP A 76 -5.48 15.97 19.30
C TRP A 76 -6.07 16.15 17.91
N HIS A 77 -6.21 17.41 17.51
CA HIS A 77 -6.69 17.80 16.20
C HIS A 77 -5.80 18.92 15.65
N GLU A 78 -5.40 18.80 14.39
CA GLU A 78 -4.66 19.83 13.67
C GLU A 78 -5.13 19.90 12.23
N GLU A 79 -5.16 21.11 11.68
CA GLU A 79 -5.45 21.35 10.28
C GLU A 79 -4.32 22.15 9.67
N LEU A 80 -3.84 21.69 8.52
CA LEU A 80 -2.75 22.33 7.81
C LEU A 80 -3.01 22.36 6.31
N THR A 81 -2.41 23.33 5.63
CA THR A 81 -2.43 23.37 4.17
C THR A 81 -1.62 22.20 3.62
N PHE A 82 -2.17 21.51 2.62
CA PHE A 82 -1.48 20.41 1.94
C PHE A 82 -1.51 20.63 0.43
N ASP A 83 -0.41 20.27 -0.23
CA ASP A 83 -0.29 20.40 -1.68
C ASP A 83 -0.93 19.19 -2.37
N PHE A 84 -2.14 19.39 -2.88
CA PHE A 84 -2.86 18.42 -3.70
C PHE A 84 -2.68 18.66 -5.21
N SER A 85 -1.60 19.34 -5.63
CA SER A 85 -1.35 19.62 -7.06
C SER A 85 -0.85 18.40 -7.84
N ASP A 86 -0.27 17.40 -7.16
CA ASP A 86 0.12 16.15 -7.78
C ASP A 86 -1.11 15.41 -8.35
N PRO A 87 -1.15 15.10 -9.66
CA PRO A 87 -2.36 14.58 -10.31
C PRO A 87 -2.86 13.26 -9.72
N VAL A 88 -1.97 12.31 -9.43
CA VAL A 88 -2.38 11.01 -8.90
C VAL A 88 -2.81 11.13 -7.44
N SER A 89 -2.15 11.96 -6.65
CA SER A 89 -2.53 12.23 -5.27
C SER A 89 -3.92 12.88 -5.19
N ASN A 90 -4.22 13.84 -6.07
CA ASN A 90 -5.52 14.51 -6.10
C ASN A 90 -6.66 13.59 -6.55
N GLU A 91 -6.38 12.68 -7.49
CA GLU A 91 -7.34 11.66 -7.94
C GLU A 91 -7.66 10.64 -6.85
N VAL A 92 -6.62 10.18 -6.13
CA VAL A 92 -6.74 9.08 -5.17
C VAL A 92 -7.22 9.56 -3.79
N PHE A 93 -6.72 10.69 -3.31
CA PHE A 93 -7.03 11.20 -1.97
C PHE A 93 -8.12 12.27 -2.01
N THR A 94 -9.35 11.80 -2.06
CA THR A 94 -10.57 12.62 -2.05
C THR A 94 -11.05 12.90 -0.61
N GLU A 95 -12.13 13.68 -0.44
CA GLU A 95 -12.71 13.92 0.89
C GLU A 95 -13.41 12.69 1.49
N ASN A 96 -13.70 11.66 0.68
CA ASN A 96 -14.27 10.38 1.14
C ASN A 96 -13.19 9.36 1.56
N CYS A 97 -11.95 9.81 1.67
CA CYS A 97 -10.79 8.98 1.96
C CYS A 97 -10.20 9.30 3.34
N ILE A 98 -9.71 8.28 4.03
CA ILE A 98 -9.01 8.40 5.31
C ILE A 98 -7.73 7.58 5.30
N PHE A 99 -6.63 8.21 5.71
CA PHE A 99 -5.43 7.50 6.15
C PHE A 99 -5.49 7.26 7.64
N PHE A 100 -4.89 6.16 8.11
CA PHE A 100 -4.61 6.00 9.53
C PHE A 100 -3.38 5.14 9.77
N ASP A 101 -2.84 5.27 10.97
CA ASP A 101 -1.75 4.47 11.52
C ASP A 101 -2.03 4.20 13.01
N ILE A 102 -1.60 3.03 13.50
CA ILE A 102 -1.83 2.62 14.89
C ILE A 102 -0.53 2.37 15.63
N GLU A 103 -0.53 2.70 16.91
CA GLU A 103 0.54 2.33 17.82
C GLU A 103 0.07 1.29 18.84
N THR A 104 0.92 0.29 19.05
CA THR A 104 0.59 -0.85 19.91
C THR A 104 1.77 -1.22 20.79
N THR A 105 1.51 -1.83 21.95
CA THR A 105 2.57 -2.38 22.80
C THR A 105 3.12 -3.73 22.29
N GLY A 106 2.82 -4.09 21.04
CA GLY A 106 3.34 -5.24 20.30
C GLY A 106 2.32 -5.87 19.35
N PHE A 107 2.74 -6.89 18.60
CA PHE A 107 1.99 -7.40 17.44
C PHE A 107 0.77 -8.28 17.74
N SER A 108 0.55 -8.70 18.99
CA SER A 108 -0.48 -9.70 19.33
C SER A 108 -1.70 -9.03 20.00
N PRO A 109 -2.81 -8.76 19.27
CA PRO A 109 -3.93 -7.96 19.79
C PRO A 109 -4.58 -8.53 21.06
N ALA A 110 -4.46 -9.85 21.29
CA ALA A 110 -4.97 -10.51 22.49
C ALA A 110 -4.14 -10.25 23.77
N ARG A 111 -2.93 -9.70 23.64
CA ARG A 111 -1.94 -9.57 24.73
C ARG A 111 -1.31 -8.18 24.83
N THR A 112 -1.51 -7.34 23.84
CA THR A 112 -0.90 -6.02 23.72
C THR A 112 -1.99 -4.97 23.65
N ASP A 113 -1.64 -3.74 23.98
CA ASP A 113 -2.56 -2.62 24.08
C ASP A 113 -2.48 -1.76 22.82
N LEU A 114 -3.63 -1.28 22.36
CA LEU A 114 -3.78 -0.24 21.33
C LEU A 114 -3.74 1.12 22.02
N TYR A 115 -2.68 1.90 21.88
CA TYR A 115 -2.57 3.13 22.67
C TYR A 115 -2.70 4.42 21.86
N LEU A 116 -2.58 4.37 20.54
CA LEU A 116 -2.75 5.54 19.70
C LEU A 116 -3.30 5.12 18.34
N ILE A 117 -4.27 5.88 17.84
CA ILE A 117 -4.65 5.85 16.42
C ILE A 117 -4.52 7.28 15.92
N GLY A 118 -3.70 7.49 14.89
CA GLY A 118 -3.64 8.73 14.13
C GLY A 118 -4.41 8.58 12.83
N CYS A 119 -5.07 9.63 12.38
CA CYS A 119 -5.83 9.68 11.15
C CYS A 119 -5.44 10.92 10.34
N ALA A 120 -5.43 10.82 9.02
CA ALA A 120 -5.30 11.97 8.12
C ALA A 120 -6.43 11.97 7.09
N THR A 121 -7.17 13.07 7.01
CA THR A 121 -8.34 13.24 6.14
C THR A 121 -8.22 14.53 5.36
N ARG A 122 -8.98 14.66 4.27
CA ARG A 122 -8.96 15.85 3.41
C ARG A 122 -10.23 16.66 3.60
N ARG A 123 -10.08 17.98 3.73
CA ARG A 123 -11.18 18.95 3.67
C ARG A 123 -10.80 20.15 2.82
N GLY A 124 -11.26 20.19 1.58
CA GLY A 124 -10.85 21.13 0.55
C GLY A 124 -9.35 21.04 0.27
N SER A 125 -8.62 22.10 0.63
CA SER A 125 -7.16 22.20 0.53
C SER A 125 -6.44 21.92 1.86
N LEU A 126 -7.17 21.47 2.88
CA LEU A 126 -6.63 21.16 4.19
C LEU A 126 -6.43 19.65 4.35
N LEU A 127 -5.33 19.30 4.99
CA LEU A 127 -5.13 18.00 5.63
C LEU A 127 -5.53 18.16 7.10
N CYS A 128 -6.49 17.36 7.54
CA CYS A 128 -6.96 17.30 8.92
C CYS A 128 -6.35 16.06 9.58
N ILE A 129 -5.59 16.27 10.65
CA ILE A 129 -4.97 15.21 11.45
C ILE A 129 -5.71 15.08 12.77
N ASP A 130 -6.25 13.90 13.03
CA ASP A 130 -6.93 13.54 14.28
C ASP A 130 -6.16 12.40 14.95
N GLN A 131 -5.91 12.51 16.26
CA GLN A 131 -5.21 11.48 17.02
C GLN A 131 -5.98 11.14 18.29
N PHE A 132 -6.15 9.84 18.55
CA PHE A 132 -6.87 9.30 19.71
C PHE A 132 -5.90 8.49 20.58
N PHE A 133 -5.59 8.98 21.77
CA PHE A 133 -4.58 8.41 22.65
C PHE A 133 -5.16 7.83 23.95
N SER A 134 -4.70 6.63 24.28
CA SER A 134 -5.08 5.88 25.47
C SER A 134 -4.08 6.18 26.60
N GLU A 135 -4.49 6.92 27.64
CA GLU A 135 -3.60 7.20 28.77
C GLU A 135 -3.27 5.94 29.57
N ASN A 136 -4.14 4.94 29.51
CA ASN A 136 -3.96 3.63 30.13
C ASN A 136 -4.74 2.53 29.38
N ALA A 137 -4.59 1.27 29.80
CA ALA A 137 -5.23 0.14 29.12
C ALA A 137 -6.77 0.14 29.15
N ALA A 138 -7.42 0.88 30.06
CA ALA A 138 -8.88 0.97 30.12
C ALA A 138 -9.45 1.89 29.02
N ASP A 139 -8.67 2.84 28.51
CA ASP A 139 -9.16 3.83 27.53
C ASP A 139 -9.13 3.29 26.09
N GLN A 140 -8.53 2.11 25.84
CA GLN A 140 -8.39 1.53 24.49
C GLN A 140 -9.75 1.38 23.79
N LYS A 141 -10.80 1.09 24.56
CA LYS A 141 -12.16 0.98 24.03
C LYS A 141 -12.69 2.32 23.51
N ASN A 142 -12.36 3.42 24.20
CA ASN A 142 -12.78 4.75 23.81
C ASN A 142 -11.99 5.24 22.59
N VAL A 143 -10.68 5.00 22.57
CA VAL A 143 -9.82 5.24 21.40
C VAL A 143 -10.37 4.52 20.16
N LEU A 144 -10.63 3.22 20.28
CA LEU A 144 -11.15 2.44 19.15
C LEU A 144 -12.56 2.88 18.76
N SER A 145 -13.45 3.13 19.71
CA SER A 145 -14.81 3.61 19.41
C SER A 145 -14.80 4.94 18.66
N ALA A 146 -14.01 5.92 19.11
CA ALA A 146 -13.92 7.22 18.47
C ALA A 146 -13.33 7.14 17.06
N PHE A 147 -12.33 6.29 16.86
CA PHE A 147 -11.81 6.01 15.52
C PHE A 147 -12.88 5.39 14.62
N LEU A 148 -13.64 4.40 15.10
CA LEU A 148 -14.70 3.76 14.31
C LEU A 148 -15.83 4.73 13.96
N ASP A 149 -16.18 5.64 14.87
CA ASP A 149 -17.15 6.70 14.63
C ASP A 149 -16.65 7.67 13.55
N LEU A 150 -15.39 8.11 13.61
CA LEU A 150 -14.76 8.93 12.55
C LEU A 150 -14.73 8.17 11.21
N LEU A 151 -14.29 6.92 11.23
CA LEU A 151 -14.15 6.06 10.06
C LEU A 151 -15.49 5.89 9.30
N SER A 152 -16.62 5.91 10.02
CA SER A 152 -17.96 5.77 9.41
C SER A 152 -18.31 6.86 8.39
N GLY A 153 -17.61 8.00 8.41
CA GLY A 153 -17.78 9.09 7.45
C GLY A 153 -17.05 8.91 6.12
N TYR A 154 -16.26 7.84 5.95
CA TYR A 154 -15.36 7.64 4.82
C TYR A 154 -15.61 6.31 4.12
N ASP A 155 -15.47 6.29 2.79
CA ASP A 155 -15.69 5.08 1.97
C ASP A 155 -14.39 4.28 1.76
N THR A 156 -13.26 5.00 1.65
CA THR A 156 -11.97 4.41 1.28
C THR A 156 -10.92 4.63 2.34
N ILE A 157 -10.26 3.53 2.71
CA ILE A 157 -9.16 3.48 3.65
C ILE A 157 -7.85 3.43 2.88
N LEU A 158 -6.95 4.37 3.14
CA LEU A 158 -5.58 4.36 2.65
C LEU A 158 -4.62 4.03 3.78
N THR A 159 -3.65 3.15 3.52
CA THR A 159 -2.70 2.69 4.55
C THR A 159 -1.34 2.39 3.95
N PHE A 160 -0.34 2.24 4.82
CA PHE A 160 0.92 1.62 4.48
C PHE A 160 1.03 0.24 5.16
N ASN A 161 0.82 -0.84 4.41
CA ASN A 161 0.79 -2.21 4.93
C ASN A 161 -0.33 -2.47 5.97
N GLY A 162 -1.38 -1.64 6.00
CA GLY A 162 -2.48 -1.75 6.95
C GLY A 162 -3.33 -2.99 6.76
N ILE A 163 -3.45 -3.50 5.52
CA ILE A 163 -4.15 -4.77 5.28
C ILE A 163 -3.37 -5.94 5.90
N GLY A 164 -2.04 -5.83 5.96
CA GLY A 164 -1.17 -6.86 6.52
C GLY A 164 -1.15 -6.90 8.04
N PHE A 165 -1.34 -5.76 8.71
CA PHE A 165 -1.17 -5.65 10.16
C PHE A 165 -2.32 -4.92 10.86
N ASP A 166 -2.49 -3.63 10.58
CA ASP A 166 -3.36 -2.73 11.32
C ASP A 166 -4.82 -3.18 11.33
N ILE A 167 -5.36 -3.51 10.16
CA ILE A 167 -6.76 -3.94 9.99
C ILE A 167 -7.03 -5.27 10.73
N PRO A 168 -6.25 -6.36 10.54
CA PRO A 168 -6.38 -7.56 11.36
C PRO A 168 -6.28 -7.30 12.87
N TYR A 169 -5.38 -6.41 13.29
CA TYR A 169 -5.19 -6.05 14.70
C TYR A 169 -6.44 -5.37 15.27
N LEU A 170 -6.98 -4.36 14.57
CA LEU A 170 -8.18 -3.63 14.98
C LEU A 170 -9.43 -4.50 14.97
N LYS A 171 -9.62 -5.38 13.98
CA LYS A 171 -10.71 -6.37 13.96
C LYS A 171 -10.70 -7.26 15.21
N ALA A 172 -9.51 -7.78 15.57
CA ALA A 172 -9.36 -8.61 16.77
C ALA A 172 -9.65 -7.82 18.06
N LYS A 173 -9.25 -6.53 18.11
CA LYS A 173 -9.57 -5.63 19.22
C LYS A 173 -11.07 -5.31 19.31
N CYS A 174 -11.75 -5.06 18.19
CA CYS A 174 -13.21 -4.87 18.16
C CYS A 174 -13.92 -6.08 18.79
N LYS A 175 -13.55 -7.29 18.39
CA LYS A 175 -14.10 -8.53 18.95
C LYS A 175 -13.87 -8.65 20.46
N THR A 176 -12.67 -8.32 20.93
CA THR A 176 -12.30 -8.42 22.36
C THR A 176 -13.01 -7.36 23.21
N LEU A 177 -13.25 -6.17 22.66
CA LEU A 177 -13.87 -5.04 23.34
C LEU A 177 -15.40 -4.95 23.13
N HIS A 178 -15.96 -5.93 22.41
CA HIS A 178 -17.37 -6.03 22.04
C HIS A 178 -17.86 -4.80 21.27
N LEU A 179 -17.09 -4.39 20.25
CA LEU A 179 -17.45 -3.36 19.26
C LEU A 179 -17.75 -4.02 17.92
N SER A 180 -18.62 -3.40 17.12
CA SER A 180 -18.86 -3.81 15.73
C SER A 180 -17.71 -3.32 14.85
N ASP A 181 -17.16 -4.18 14.00
CA ASP A 181 -16.10 -3.80 13.07
C ASP A 181 -16.68 -3.47 11.67
N PRO A 182 -16.39 -2.30 11.08
CA PRO A 182 -16.93 -1.88 9.78
C PRO A 182 -16.01 -2.18 8.60
N PHE A 183 -14.80 -2.71 8.86
CA PHE A 183 -13.70 -2.77 7.89
C PHE A 183 -14.06 -3.46 6.56
N ASP A 184 -14.87 -4.52 6.57
CA ASP A 184 -15.27 -5.21 5.33
C ASP A 184 -16.21 -4.38 4.41
N ALA A 185 -16.75 -3.26 4.90
CA ALA A 185 -17.58 -2.35 4.13
C ALA A 185 -16.78 -1.28 3.35
N HIS A 186 -15.48 -1.11 3.65
CA HIS A 186 -14.65 -0.07 3.04
C HIS A 186 -13.85 -0.59 1.84
N SER A 187 -13.53 0.32 0.92
CA SER A 187 -12.51 0.09 -0.11
C SER A 187 -11.11 0.35 0.44
N TYR A 188 -10.09 -0.25 -0.16
CA TYR A 188 -8.71 -0.17 0.35
C TYR A 188 -7.69 0.18 -0.73
N ILE A 189 -6.79 1.09 -0.37
CA ILE A 189 -5.54 1.33 -1.10
C ILE A 189 -4.38 1.15 -0.10
N ASP A 190 -3.62 0.07 -0.29
CA ASP A 190 -2.45 -0.23 0.53
C ASP A 190 -1.18 0.09 -0.26
N LEU A 191 -0.53 1.20 0.12
CA LEU A 191 0.63 1.73 -0.59
C LEU A 191 1.80 0.74 -0.61
N TYR A 192 1.99 -0.05 0.45
CA TYR A 192 3.01 -1.07 0.47
C TYR A 192 2.76 -2.13 -0.60
N LYS A 193 1.51 -2.55 -0.77
CA LYS A 193 1.13 -3.55 -1.77
C LYS A 193 1.24 -3.00 -3.19
N GLU A 194 0.80 -1.77 -3.43
CA GLU A 194 0.91 -1.13 -4.73
C GLU A 194 2.37 -1.00 -5.17
N VAL A 195 3.23 -0.47 -4.31
CA VAL A 195 4.68 -0.40 -4.59
C VAL A 195 5.30 -1.80 -4.73
N SER A 196 4.88 -2.75 -3.89
CA SER A 196 5.42 -4.11 -3.91
C SER A 196 5.14 -4.90 -5.18
N ARG A 197 4.11 -4.52 -5.96
CA ARG A 197 3.84 -5.12 -7.28
C ARG A 197 4.86 -4.71 -8.34
N PHE A 198 5.58 -3.61 -8.11
CA PHE A 198 6.51 -3.00 -9.05
C PHE A 198 7.93 -2.85 -8.48
N LYS A 199 8.32 -3.72 -7.53
CA LYS A 199 9.68 -3.72 -6.93
C LYS A 199 10.82 -3.74 -7.96
N PHE A 200 10.59 -4.32 -9.14
CA PHE A 200 11.60 -4.37 -10.20
C PHE A 200 11.98 -2.98 -10.74
N LEU A 201 11.10 -1.97 -10.59
CA LEU A 201 11.39 -0.58 -10.95
C LEU A 201 12.20 0.14 -9.87
N PHE A 202 12.01 -0.27 -8.61
CA PHE A 202 12.58 0.39 -7.46
C PHE A 202 13.79 -0.40 -6.99
N ALA A 203 14.99 0.12 -7.22
CA ALA A 203 16.25 -0.49 -6.75
C ALA A 203 16.47 -0.30 -5.23
N LEU A 204 15.42 -0.48 -4.42
CA LEU A 204 15.41 -0.25 -2.99
C LEU A 204 15.78 -1.53 -2.22
N THR A 205 16.59 -1.38 -1.18
CA THR A 205 17.00 -2.46 -0.26
C THR A 205 15.91 -2.82 0.75
N SER A 206 14.96 -1.93 0.99
CA SER A 206 13.86 -2.06 1.92
C SER A 206 12.62 -1.35 1.37
N TYR A 207 11.44 -1.83 1.75
CA TYR A 207 10.13 -1.29 1.37
C TYR A 207 9.31 -0.89 2.59
N LYS A 208 9.97 -0.55 3.70
CA LYS A 208 9.31 0.13 4.82
C LYS A 208 8.88 1.53 4.37
N GLN A 209 7.91 2.13 5.06
CA GLN A 209 7.40 3.47 4.75
C GLN A 209 8.54 4.49 4.57
N LYS A 210 9.44 4.53 5.54
CA LYS A 210 10.64 5.40 5.55
C LYS A 210 11.57 5.21 4.34
N SER A 211 11.66 3.99 3.80
CA SER A 211 12.45 3.73 2.59
C SER A 211 11.79 4.35 1.36
N ILE A 212 10.46 4.38 1.30
CA ILE A 212 9.70 5.05 0.23
C ILE A 212 9.73 6.57 0.41
N GLU A 213 9.63 7.07 1.65
CA GLU A 213 9.83 8.49 1.98
C GLU A 213 11.18 8.99 1.47
N LEU A 214 12.26 8.31 1.84
CA LEU A 214 13.61 8.68 1.41
C LEU A 214 13.77 8.64 -0.11
N PHE A 215 13.19 7.61 -0.77
CA PHE A 215 13.15 7.54 -2.23
C PHE A 215 12.51 8.80 -2.82
N LEU A 216 11.38 9.24 -2.28
CA LEU A 216 10.68 10.47 -2.70
C LEU A 216 11.38 11.76 -2.27
N GLY A 217 12.46 11.68 -1.49
CA GLY A 217 13.22 12.82 -0.99
C GLY A 217 12.64 13.45 0.28
N ILE A 218 11.81 12.71 1.00
CA ILE A 218 11.34 13.08 2.33
C ILE A 218 12.37 12.52 3.33
N ASP A 219 13.13 13.42 3.95
CA ASP A 219 14.11 13.08 4.97
C ASP A 219 13.63 13.61 6.32
N ARG A 220 13.15 12.70 7.18
CA ARG A 220 12.67 13.02 8.53
C ARG A 220 13.71 12.61 9.57
N ILE A 221 13.86 13.43 10.60
CA ILE A 221 14.75 13.12 11.73
C ILE A 221 13.97 12.23 12.69
N ASP A 222 14.29 10.96 12.72
CA ASP A 222 13.62 10.00 13.58
C ASP A 222 14.43 9.77 14.87
N ALA A 223 13.90 10.30 15.98
CA ALA A 223 14.58 10.15 17.27
C ALA A 223 14.42 8.74 17.86
N TYR A 224 13.35 8.02 17.50
CA TYR A 224 13.00 6.71 18.06
C TYR A 224 12.28 5.82 17.05
N SER A 225 12.59 4.53 17.05
CA SER A 225 11.81 3.51 16.36
C SER A 225 10.52 3.18 17.12
N GLY A 226 9.49 2.69 16.40
CA GLY A 226 8.25 2.24 17.04
C GLY A 226 8.46 1.17 18.12
N GLY A 227 9.49 0.33 17.99
CA GLY A 227 9.86 -0.64 19.02
C GLY A 227 10.36 0.01 20.32
N GLU A 228 11.06 1.13 20.23
CA GLU A 228 11.54 1.90 21.39
C GLU A 228 10.38 2.65 22.06
N LEU A 229 9.38 3.11 21.29
CA LEU A 229 8.21 3.79 21.82
C LEU A 229 7.32 2.91 22.70
N ILE A 230 7.37 1.59 22.53
CA ILE A 230 6.66 0.65 23.42
C ILE A 230 7.10 0.84 24.87
N GLU A 231 8.39 0.98 25.14
CA GLU A 231 8.90 1.18 26.50
C GLU A 231 8.61 2.60 26.99
N VAL A 232 8.64 3.60 26.10
CA VAL A 232 8.22 4.97 26.42
C VAL A 232 6.75 5.02 26.87
N TYR A 233 5.85 4.31 26.17
CA TYR A 233 4.44 4.21 26.55
C TYR A 233 4.26 3.51 27.89
N LYS A 234 4.91 2.36 28.09
CA LYS A 234 4.83 1.63 29.37
C LYS A 234 5.31 2.49 30.53
N GLU A 235 6.34 3.29 30.33
CA GLU A 235 6.84 4.19 31.37
C GLU A 235 5.89 5.37 31.60
N TYR A 236 5.33 5.95 30.54
CA TYR A 236 4.29 6.98 30.64
C TYR A 236 3.08 6.50 31.47
N VAL A 237 2.61 5.26 31.27
CA VAL A 237 1.49 4.70 32.05
C VAL A 237 1.83 4.59 33.55
N ARG A 238 3.09 4.31 33.91
CA ARG A 238 3.53 4.24 35.31
C ARG A 238 3.75 5.62 35.91
N HIS A 239 4.38 6.50 35.15
CA HIS A 239 4.81 7.83 35.55
C HIS A 239 4.52 8.83 34.42
N PRO A 240 3.28 9.36 34.34
CA PRO A 240 2.90 10.28 33.27
C PRO A 240 3.80 11.51 33.24
N ALA A 241 4.51 11.69 32.12
CA ALA A 241 5.43 12.79 31.89
C ALA A 241 5.09 13.49 30.56
N LYS A 242 5.20 14.83 30.55
CA LYS A 242 4.90 15.64 29.36
C LYS A 242 5.82 15.28 28.19
N ASP A 243 7.09 15.01 28.46
CA ASP A 243 8.07 14.70 27.42
C ASP A 243 7.77 13.36 26.75
N SER A 244 7.43 12.32 27.52
CA SER A 244 7.01 11.02 26.98
C SER A 244 5.73 11.14 26.14
N LEU A 245 4.74 11.92 26.61
CA LEU A 245 3.51 12.17 25.86
C LEU A 245 3.79 12.90 24.54
N ALA A 246 4.65 13.91 24.57
CA ALA A 246 5.04 14.66 23.38
C ALA A 246 5.74 13.75 22.35
N LEU A 247 6.64 12.87 22.80
CA LEU A 247 7.30 11.90 21.93
C LEU A 247 6.32 10.91 21.28
N LEU A 248 5.42 10.33 22.07
CA LEU A 248 4.40 9.38 21.59
C LEU A 248 3.46 10.04 20.59
N LYS A 249 3.01 11.26 20.89
CA LYS A 249 2.18 12.06 19.98
C LYS A 249 2.92 12.32 18.66
N GLN A 250 4.16 12.80 18.74
CA GLN A 250 4.93 13.28 17.59
C GLN A 250 5.20 12.17 16.58
N HIS A 251 5.56 10.97 17.03
CA HIS A 251 5.90 9.88 16.11
C HIS A 251 4.73 9.49 15.22
N ASN A 252 3.59 9.15 15.82
CA ASN A 252 2.38 8.79 15.08
C ASN A 252 1.85 9.98 14.25
N TYR A 253 1.95 11.21 14.78
CA TYR A 253 1.57 12.42 14.04
C TYR A 253 2.35 12.53 12.72
N GLU A 254 3.67 12.33 12.77
CA GLU A 254 4.49 12.36 11.56
C GLU A 254 4.16 11.19 10.63
N ASP A 255 3.96 9.97 11.16
CA ASP A 255 3.61 8.82 10.33
C ASP A 255 2.33 9.05 9.53
N VAL A 256 1.30 9.67 10.10
CA VAL A 256 0.08 10.03 9.35
C VAL A 256 0.19 11.30 8.53
N LEU A 257 1.02 12.27 8.93
CA LEU A 257 1.26 13.52 8.19
C LEU A 257 1.99 13.26 6.85
N TYR A 258 2.97 12.37 6.85
CA TYR A 258 3.78 12.10 5.66
C TYR A 258 3.22 10.97 4.80
N MET A 259 2.34 10.10 5.31
CA MET A 259 1.75 9.02 4.52
C MET A 259 1.01 9.52 3.25
N PRO A 260 0.21 10.60 3.27
CA PRO A 260 -0.35 11.18 2.05
C PRO A 260 0.71 11.65 1.05
N LYS A 261 1.90 12.07 1.51
CA LYS A 261 3.00 12.51 0.63
C LYS A 261 3.65 11.35 -0.13
N LEU A 262 3.25 10.11 0.16
CA LEU A 262 3.69 8.92 -0.57
C LEU A 262 2.86 8.62 -1.80
N LEU A 263 1.67 9.19 -1.91
CA LEU A 263 0.75 8.99 -3.04
C LEU A 263 1.38 9.20 -4.43
N PRO A 264 2.36 10.10 -4.65
CA PRO A 264 3.03 10.22 -5.94
C PRO A 264 3.69 8.92 -6.42
N VAL A 265 3.99 7.95 -5.53
CA VAL A 265 4.48 6.62 -5.92
C VAL A 265 3.46 5.82 -6.74
N LEU A 266 2.18 6.19 -6.68
CA LEU A 266 1.12 5.58 -7.48
C LEU A 266 1.15 6.04 -8.95
N SER A 267 2.01 6.99 -9.32
CA SER A 267 2.24 7.38 -10.73
C SER A 267 2.95 6.29 -11.54
N TYR A 268 3.81 5.46 -10.93
CA TYR A 268 4.56 4.43 -11.67
C TYR A 268 3.65 3.32 -12.23
N PRO A 269 2.71 2.74 -11.46
CA PRO A 269 1.74 1.77 -11.97
C PRO A 269 0.90 2.27 -13.15
N LYS A 270 0.62 3.59 -13.23
CA LYS A 270 -0.20 4.20 -14.29
C LYS A 270 0.33 3.91 -15.71
N LEU A 271 1.63 3.64 -15.85
CA LEU A 271 2.20 3.17 -17.12
C LEU A 271 1.58 1.84 -17.59
N TRP A 272 1.38 0.87 -16.70
CA TRP A 272 0.74 -0.42 -17.02
C TRP A 272 -0.78 -0.34 -17.07
N GLU A 273 -1.37 0.73 -16.54
CA GLU A 273 -2.77 1.10 -16.75
C GLU A 273 -2.99 1.84 -18.08
N GLN A 274 -1.94 1.96 -18.90
CA GLN A 274 -1.97 2.60 -20.22
C GLN A 274 -2.28 4.11 -20.18
N ALA A 275 -1.99 4.78 -19.06
CA ALA A 275 -2.17 6.22 -18.92
C ALA A 275 -1.00 7.02 -19.55
N PHE A 276 -0.78 6.81 -20.85
CA PHE A 276 0.25 7.48 -21.62
C PHE A 276 -0.15 7.63 -23.10
N SER A 277 0.66 8.36 -23.86
CA SER A 277 0.56 8.42 -25.32
C SER A 277 1.94 8.22 -25.96
N LEU A 278 2.00 7.57 -27.12
CA LEU A 278 3.23 7.42 -27.89
C LEU A 278 3.52 8.73 -28.64
N GLN A 279 4.64 9.39 -28.33
CA GLN A 279 5.01 10.66 -28.94
C GLN A 279 5.93 10.51 -30.14
N SER A 280 6.92 9.63 -30.06
CA SER A 280 7.88 9.46 -31.15
C SER A 280 8.58 8.12 -31.15
N LEU A 281 9.05 7.76 -32.34
CA LEU A 281 9.91 6.63 -32.62
C LEU A 281 11.23 7.15 -33.22
N GLN A 282 12.37 6.75 -32.66
CA GLN A 282 13.68 7.20 -33.13
C GLN A 282 14.66 6.02 -33.19
N ALA A 283 15.31 5.85 -34.34
CA ALA A 283 16.43 4.92 -34.46
C ALA A 283 17.76 5.63 -34.13
N SER A 284 18.68 4.91 -33.52
CA SER A 284 20.04 5.37 -33.25
C SER A 284 21.05 4.27 -33.56
N GLU A 285 22.23 4.66 -33.99
CA GLU A 285 23.37 3.77 -34.17
C GLU A 285 24.55 4.32 -33.38
N TYR A 286 25.21 3.47 -32.62
CA TYR A 286 26.36 3.87 -31.81
C TYR A 286 27.46 2.80 -31.81
N ARG A 287 28.66 3.23 -31.40
CA ARG A 287 29.80 2.34 -31.15
C ARG A 287 29.87 2.03 -29.66
N SER A 288 29.88 0.75 -29.29
CA SER A 288 30.06 0.38 -27.88
C SER A 288 31.50 0.61 -27.42
N MET A 289 31.70 0.70 -26.10
CA MET A 289 33.02 0.97 -25.50
C MET A 289 34.05 -0.14 -25.76
N ASP A 290 33.60 -1.36 -26.05
CA ASP A 290 34.44 -2.49 -26.45
C ASP A 290 34.90 -2.43 -27.92
N GLY A 291 34.54 -1.36 -28.64
CA GLY A 291 34.90 -1.15 -30.04
C GLY A 291 33.99 -1.89 -31.03
N ALA A 292 32.97 -2.64 -30.57
CA ALA A 292 31.97 -3.19 -31.47
C ALA A 292 31.18 -2.03 -32.11
N SER A 293 31.29 -1.94 -33.43
CA SER A 293 30.62 -0.92 -34.23
C SER A 293 29.32 -1.50 -34.78
N GLY A 294 28.28 -0.67 -34.93
CA GLY A 294 27.02 -1.07 -35.56
C GLY A 294 25.91 -1.52 -34.60
N ASN A 295 25.96 -1.14 -33.31
CA ASN A 295 24.83 -1.39 -32.42
C ASN A 295 23.69 -0.44 -32.80
N LYS A 296 22.57 -1.02 -33.23
CA LYS A 296 21.36 -0.29 -33.62
C LYS A 296 20.33 -0.39 -32.50
N GLU A 297 19.68 0.73 -32.20
CA GLU A 297 18.67 0.84 -31.15
C GLU A 297 17.45 1.58 -31.66
N LEU A 298 16.29 1.20 -31.12
CA LEU A 298 15.03 1.87 -31.38
C LEU A 298 14.48 2.42 -30.06
N PHE A 299 14.07 3.69 -30.07
CA PHE A 299 13.55 4.40 -28.92
C PHE A 299 12.10 4.79 -29.14
N PHE A 300 11.23 4.33 -28.25
CA PHE A 300 9.85 4.78 -28.11
C PHE A 300 9.80 5.82 -26.98
N THR A 301 9.34 7.03 -27.29
CA THR A 301 9.14 8.09 -26.29
C THR A 301 7.66 8.19 -25.98
N LEU A 302 7.31 8.03 -24.72
CA LEU A 302 5.95 8.04 -24.20
C LEU A 302 5.74 9.30 -23.36
N ALA A 303 4.64 10.02 -23.58
CA ALA A 303 4.17 11.06 -22.67
C ALA A 303 3.27 10.45 -21.61
N LEU A 304 3.71 10.54 -20.36
CA LEU A 304 2.97 10.07 -19.20
C LEU A 304 1.89 11.09 -18.81
N GLN A 305 0.68 10.61 -18.58
CA GLN A 305 -0.40 11.46 -18.04
C GLN A 305 -0.11 11.86 -16.58
N TYR A 306 0.55 10.97 -15.83
CA TYR A 306 0.96 11.18 -14.45
C TYR A 306 2.49 11.26 -14.38
N PRO A 307 3.06 12.44 -14.10
CA PRO A 307 4.51 12.58 -13.97
C PRO A 307 5.06 11.71 -12.83
N VAL A 308 6.19 11.04 -13.05
CA VAL A 308 6.85 10.30 -11.98
C VAL A 308 7.68 11.22 -11.08
N PRO A 309 7.62 11.08 -9.74
CA PRO A 309 8.27 12.00 -8.81
C PRO A 309 9.80 11.85 -8.79
N LYS A 310 10.30 10.66 -9.12
CA LYS A 310 11.74 10.35 -9.18
C LYS A 310 12.06 9.51 -10.42
N PRO A 311 13.22 9.72 -11.03
CA PRO A 311 13.62 8.91 -12.17
C PRO A 311 13.83 7.46 -11.75
N VAL A 312 13.34 6.53 -12.54
CA VAL A 312 13.59 5.08 -12.39
C VAL A 312 14.01 4.49 -13.72
N SER A 313 14.75 3.39 -13.67
CA SER A 313 15.04 2.61 -14.85
C SER A 313 15.14 1.12 -14.57
N PHE A 314 14.87 0.34 -15.60
CA PHE A 314 14.84 -1.11 -15.53
C PHE A 314 15.24 -1.72 -16.87
N SER A 315 16.12 -2.72 -16.84
CA SER A 315 16.51 -3.50 -18.02
C SER A 315 15.95 -4.91 -17.97
N TYR A 316 15.56 -5.41 -19.14
CA TYR A 316 15.17 -6.80 -19.34
C TYR A 316 15.54 -7.23 -20.75
N ASP A 317 16.45 -8.21 -20.86
CA ASP A 317 16.97 -8.72 -22.14
C ASP A 317 17.45 -7.58 -23.07
N ASP A 318 16.83 -7.38 -24.23
CA ASP A 318 17.17 -6.30 -25.18
C ASP A 318 16.41 -4.99 -24.92
N CYS A 319 15.60 -4.93 -23.87
CA CYS A 319 14.75 -3.79 -23.54
C CYS A 319 15.31 -3.02 -22.34
N TYR A 320 15.21 -1.70 -22.39
CA TYR A 320 15.52 -0.80 -21.27
C TYR A 320 14.43 0.28 -21.18
N LEU A 321 13.75 0.32 -20.04
CA LEU A 321 12.75 1.33 -19.72
C LEU A 321 13.38 2.35 -18.78
N SER A 322 13.22 3.64 -19.06
CA SER A 322 13.46 4.71 -18.10
C SER A 322 12.28 5.66 -18.03
N MET A 323 11.94 6.13 -16.83
CA MET A 323 10.85 7.08 -16.60
C MET A 323 11.41 8.27 -15.82
N SER A 324 11.04 9.49 -16.21
CA SER A 324 11.43 10.72 -15.52
C SER A 324 10.42 11.84 -15.83
N GLY A 325 9.86 12.46 -14.78
CA GLY A 325 8.80 13.46 -14.94
C GLY A 325 7.67 12.93 -15.81
N SER A 326 7.22 13.71 -16.80
CA SER A 326 6.14 13.32 -17.72
C SER A 326 6.58 12.45 -18.90
N THR A 327 7.75 11.83 -18.85
CA THR A 327 8.30 11.07 -19.99
C THR A 327 8.74 9.68 -19.56
N ALA A 328 8.36 8.68 -20.34
CA ALA A 328 8.99 7.36 -20.33
C ALA A 328 9.66 7.10 -21.68
N ARG A 329 10.82 6.43 -21.65
CA ARG A 329 11.56 6.04 -22.84
C ARG A 329 11.82 4.55 -22.78
N LEU A 330 11.33 3.83 -23.78
CA LEU A 330 11.60 2.42 -23.98
C LEU A 330 12.61 2.28 -25.12
N ARG A 331 13.80 1.81 -24.77
CA ARG A 331 14.88 1.49 -25.71
C ARG A 331 14.87 0.00 -25.98
N VAL A 332 14.97 -0.37 -27.25
CA VAL A 332 15.05 -1.75 -27.72
C VAL A 332 16.32 -1.91 -28.57
N ARG A 333 17.16 -2.87 -28.23
CA ARG A 333 18.30 -3.26 -29.09
C ARG A 333 17.77 -3.98 -30.32
N LEU A 334 18.24 -3.56 -31.49
CA LEU A 334 17.89 -4.16 -32.77
C LEU A 334 18.90 -5.27 -33.10
N PHE A 335 18.41 -6.34 -33.70
CA PHE A 335 19.25 -7.39 -34.26
C PHE A 335 19.39 -7.15 -35.76
N GLU A 336 20.61 -6.91 -36.25
CA GLU A 336 20.92 -6.87 -37.67
C GLU A 336 21.69 -8.13 -38.05
N GLY A 337 21.16 -8.90 -38.99
CA GLY A 337 21.78 -10.15 -39.40
C GLY A 337 20.81 -11.05 -40.15
N GLU A 338 21.20 -12.31 -40.32
CA GLU A 338 20.36 -13.34 -40.95
C GLU A 338 19.62 -14.15 -39.88
N LEU A 339 18.28 -14.21 -39.98
CA LEU A 339 17.44 -15.07 -39.14
C LEU A 339 16.64 -16.07 -39.97
N ARG A 340 16.20 -17.15 -39.33
CA ARG A 340 15.39 -18.20 -39.94
C ARG A 340 13.90 -17.94 -39.69
N PHE A 341 13.07 -18.18 -40.69
CA PHE A 341 11.62 -18.30 -40.52
C PHE A 341 11.22 -19.73 -40.88
N PHE A 342 10.58 -20.42 -39.94
CA PHE A 342 10.20 -21.82 -40.09
C PHE A 342 8.83 -21.89 -40.77
N TYR A 343 8.70 -22.71 -41.81
CA TYR A 343 7.43 -22.84 -42.51
C TYR A 343 6.43 -23.65 -41.67
N ASP A 344 5.18 -23.16 -41.58
CA ASP A 344 4.10 -23.84 -40.83
C ASP A 344 3.55 -25.10 -41.54
N GLY A 345 3.87 -25.28 -42.83
CA GLY A 345 3.46 -26.43 -43.63
C GLY A 345 4.16 -27.74 -43.27
N SER A 346 3.69 -28.87 -43.82
CA SER A 346 4.36 -30.16 -43.59
C SER A 346 5.78 -30.10 -44.14
N PRO A 347 6.83 -30.45 -43.39
CA PRO A 347 8.19 -30.55 -43.93
C PRO A 347 8.28 -31.52 -45.12
N LYS A 348 7.30 -32.42 -45.26
CA LYS A 348 7.18 -33.32 -46.41
C LYS A 348 6.95 -32.57 -47.73
N ASP A 349 6.43 -31.36 -47.71
CA ASP A 349 6.12 -30.57 -48.91
C ASP A 349 7.31 -29.73 -49.40
N TYR A 350 8.43 -29.81 -48.67
CA TYR A 350 9.65 -29.04 -48.94
C TYR A 350 10.85 -29.96 -49.15
N TYR A 351 11.80 -29.49 -49.95
CA TYR A 351 13.16 -30.02 -50.01
C TYR A 351 14.12 -29.00 -49.41
N TYR A 352 15.03 -29.45 -48.56
CA TYR A 352 16.13 -28.65 -48.04
C TYR A 352 17.32 -28.75 -49.00
N LEU A 353 17.92 -27.60 -49.30
CA LEU A 353 19.09 -27.47 -50.17
C LEU A 353 20.31 -27.19 -49.28
N PRO A 354 21.23 -28.16 -49.09
CA PRO A 354 22.34 -28.01 -48.15
C PRO A 354 23.35 -26.94 -48.55
N ALA A 355 23.51 -26.65 -49.84
CA ALA A 355 24.46 -25.64 -50.31
C ALA A 355 23.97 -24.21 -50.05
N GLU A 356 22.67 -23.97 -50.23
CA GLU A 356 22.02 -22.68 -50.03
C GLU A 356 21.50 -22.48 -48.59
N ASP A 357 21.45 -23.56 -47.80
CA ASP A 357 20.95 -23.59 -46.42
C ASP A 357 19.52 -23.05 -46.29
N ILE A 358 18.63 -23.47 -47.20
CA ILE A 358 17.21 -23.10 -47.20
C ILE A 358 16.32 -24.30 -47.59
N ALA A 359 15.07 -24.27 -47.17
CA ALA A 359 14.02 -25.15 -47.68
C ALA A 359 13.18 -24.45 -48.75
N VAL A 360 12.90 -25.18 -49.81
CA VAL A 360 12.08 -24.75 -50.95
C VAL A 360 10.92 -25.72 -51.15
N HIS A 361 9.73 -25.20 -51.48
CA HIS A 361 8.57 -26.04 -51.73
C HIS A 361 8.80 -26.92 -52.97
N LYS A 362 8.22 -28.14 -52.98
CA LYS A 362 8.37 -29.13 -54.05
C LYS A 362 8.10 -28.59 -55.46
N SER A 363 7.19 -27.64 -55.60
CA SER A 363 6.86 -27.00 -56.88
C SER A 363 8.02 -26.18 -57.47
N ILE A 364 8.92 -25.67 -56.63
CA ILE A 364 10.09 -24.87 -57.04
C ILE A 364 11.32 -25.78 -57.14
N ALA A 365 11.42 -26.77 -56.25
CA ALA A 365 12.54 -27.70 -56.20
C ALA A 365 12.69 -28.57 -57.45
N SER A 366 11.66 -28.68 -58.31
CA SER A 366 11.71 -29.47 -59.55
C SER A 366 12.81 -29.03 -60.52
N ALA A 367 13.27 -27.77 -60.42
CA ALA A 367 14.38 -27.24 -61.21
C ALA A 367 15.78 -27.58 -60.64
N VAL A 368 15.85 -28.21 -59.47
CA VAL A 368 17.10 -28.58 -58.78
C VAL A 368 17.33 -30.08 -58.87
N ASP A 369 18.54 -30.49 -59.22
CA ASP A 369 18.92 -31.91 -59.34
C ASP A 369 18.74 -32.65 -58.01
N LYS A 370 18.35 -33.93 -58.12
CA LYS A 370 18.03 -34.77 -56.95
C LYS A 370 19.20 -34.93 -55.98
N GLU A 371 20.43 -34.85 -56.47
CA GLU A 371 21.66 -35.01 -55.67
C GLU A 371 21.94 -33.78 -54.78
N HIS A 372 21.39 -32.63 -55.13
CA HIS A 372 21.59 -31.36 -54.42
C HIS A 372 20.44 -31.01 -53.45
N ARG A 373 19.46 -31.90 -53.29
CA ARG A 373 18.30 -31.66 -52.43
C ARG A 373 18.01 -32.86 -51.53
N VAL A 374 17.70 -32.59 -50.27
CA VAL A 374 17.31 -33.60 -49.28
C VAL A 374 15.88 -33.34 -48.79
N GLN A 375 15.15 -34.38 -48.43
CA GLN A 375 13.80 -34.21 -47.88
C GLN A 375 13.86 -33.34 -46.62
N ALA A 376 13.08 -32.25 -46.57
CA ALA A 376 13.06 -31.40 -45.40
C ALA A 376 12.40 -32.12 -44.20
N ASN A 377 12.85 -31.75 -43.00
CA ASN A 377 12.34 -32.17 -41.71
C ASN A 377 12.13 -30.93 -40.83
N ALA A 378 11.58 -31.10 -39.62
CA ALA A 378 11.22 -29.97 -38.75
C ALA A 378 12.40 -29.03 -38.41
N SER A 379 13.64 -29.52 -38.41
CA SER A 379 14.81 -28.73 -38.05
C SER A 379 15.42 -27.91 -39.20
N ASN A 380 15.20 -28.32 -40.46
CA ASN A 380 15.75 -27.68 -41.66
C ASN A 380 14.69 -27.16 -42.64
N CYS A 381 13.42 -27.21 -42.26
CA CYS A 381 12.31 -26.65 -43.04
C CYS A 381 12.13 -25.15 -42.72
N TYR A 382 13.09 -24.33 -43.15
CA TYR A 382 13.07 -22.88 -42.95
C TYR A 382 13.57 -22.13 -44.19
N GLY A 383 13.15 -20.88 -44.32
CA GLY A 383 13.86 -19.89 -45.14
C GLY A 383 14.74 -18.99 -44.27
N LYS A 384 15.59 -18.19 -44.90
CA LYS A 384 16.48 -17.23 -44.24
C LYS A 384 16.23 -15.84 -44.76
N LYS A 385 16.40 -14.83 -43.91
CA LYS A 385 16.28 -13.43 -44.29
C LYS A 385 17.31 -12.59 -43.54
N TYR A 386 18.11 -11.82 -44.29
CA TYR A 386 18.93 -10.76 -43.73
C TYR A 386 18.10 -9.48 -43.63
N ALA A 387 17.97 -8.93 -42.43
CA ALA A 387 17.26 -7.66 -42.18
C ALA A 387 17.67 -7.06 -40.82
N ILE A 388 17.02 -5.95 -40.45
CA ILE A 388 17.01 -5.42 -39.09
C ILE A 388 15.74 -5.91 -38.42
N PHE A 389 15.86 -6.44 -37.22
CA PHE A 389 14.80 -7.13 -36.51
C PHE A 389 14.59 -6.56 -35.11
N LEU A 390 13.32 -6.58 -34.69
CA LEU A 390 12.87 -6.27 -33.33
C LEU A 390 12.60 -7.57 -32.57
N PRO A 391 13.03 -7.69 -31.31
CA PRO A 391 12.70 -8.85 -30.47
C PRO A 391 11.22 -8.85 -30.10
N GLN A 392 10.62 -10.03 -30.07
CA GLN A 392 9.27 -10.26 -29.54
C GLN A 392 9.25 -11.54 -28.69
N TYR A 393 8.52 -11.51 -27.58
CA TYR A 393 8.47 -12.60 -26.61
C TYR A 393 7.20 -13.46 -26.73
N ASP A 394 6.20 -12.94 -27.45
CA ASP A 394 5.05 -13.63 -27.99
C ASP A 394 5.03 -13.42 -29.51
N ALA A 395 4.44 -14.35 -30.25
CA ALA A 395 4.35 -14.30 -31.71
C ALA A 395 3.27 -13.32 -32.19
N MET A 396 3.45 -12.03 -31.89
CA MET A 396 2.49 -10.98 -32.22
C MET A 396 2.57 -10.55 -33.69
N PHE A 397 3.78 -10.47 -34.22
CA PHE A 397 4.02 -10.07 -35.60
C PHE A 397 4.54 -11.25 -36.41
N SER A 398 3.98 -11.39 -37.61
CA SER A 398 4.35 -12.40 -38.58
C SER A 398 5.05 -11.77 -39.78
N PRO A 399 6.01 -12.45 -40.42
CA PRO A 399 6.53 -13.79 -40.07
C PRO A 399 7.36 -13.78 -38.78
N VAL A 400 7.37 -14.91 -38.05
CA VAL A 400 8.15 -15.07 -36.83
C VAL A 400 9.54 -15.61 -37.18
N PHE A 401 10.56 -14.82 -36.86
CA PHE A 401 11.96 -15.17 -37.08
C PHE A 401 12.63 -15.68 -35.79
N ARG A 402 13.53 -16.66 -35.91
CA ARG A 402 14.30 -17.22 -34.79
C ARG A 402 15.71 -17.56 -35.24
N GLU A 403 16.66 -17.55 -34.31
CA GLU A 403 17.98 -18.13 -34.55
C GLU A 403 17.89 -19.67 -34.63
N GLN A 404 17.07 -20.28 -33.78
CA GLN A 404 16.90 -21.72 -33.68
C GLN A 404 15.40 -22.12 -33.55
N PRO A 405 15.00 -23.33 -33.98
CA PRO A 405 13.59 -23.74 -34.02
C PRO A 405 12.84 -23.63 -32.69
N ARG A 406 13.54 -23.82 -31.56
CA ARG A 406 12.97 -23.79 -30.19
C ARG A 406 13.52 -22.66 -29.32
N GLY A 407 14.02 -21.58 -29.94
CA GLY A 407 14.49 -20.41 -29.18
C GLY A 407 13.35 -19.73 -28.44
N ARG A 408 13.54 -19.38 -27.15
CA ARG A 408 12.53 -18.67 -26.34
C ARG A 408 12.24 -17.27 -26.88
N LYS A 409 13.27 -16.62 -27.43
CA LYS A 409 13.20 -15.31 -28.06
C LYS A 409 12.95 -15.46 -29.55
N CYS A 410 12.00 -14.68 -30.06
CA CYS A 410 11.76 -14.57 -31.49
C CYS A 410 11.79 -13.11 -31.92
N TYR A 411 11.68 -12.89 -33.22
CA TYR A 411 11.88 -11.61 -33.84
C TYR A 411 10.85 -11.38 -34.93
N PHE A 412 10.62 -10.11 -35.27
CA PHE A 412 9.97 -9.70 -36.52
C PHE A 412 10.81 -8.60 -37.17
N GLU A 413 10.65 -8.44 -38.47
CA GLU A 413 11.39 -7.46 -39.24
C GLU A 413 10.93 -6.03 -38.90
N LEU A 414 11.89 -5.11 -38.72
CA LEU A 414 11.63 -3.68 -38.69
C LEU A 414 11.31 -3.22 -40.13
N SER A 415 10.05 -3.36 -40.53
CA SER A 415 9.57 -3.00 -41.87
C SER A 415 9.15 -1.53 -41.97
N ALA A 416 9.02 -1.04 -43.21
CA ALA A 416 8.46 0.29 -43.47
C ALA A 416 7.00 0.41 -42.99
N ASP A 417 6.22 -0.67 -43.09
CA ASP A 417 4.84 -0.70 -42.63
C ASP A 417 4.74 -0.52 -41.11
N PHE A 418 5.57 -1.24 -40.34
CA PHE A 418 5.64 -1.05 -38.88
C PHE A 418 6.08 0.38 -38.52
N ALA A 419 7.09 0.91 -39.22
CA ALA A 419 7.59 2.26 -38.99
C ALA A 419 6.55 3.35 -39.31
N ALA A 420 5.59 3.07 -40.19
CA ALA A 420 4.54 3.99 -40.61
C ALA A 420 3.22 3.84 -39.85
N ASP A 421 3.03 2.77 -39.07
CA ASP A 421 1.78 2.46 -38.36
C ASP A 421 1.88 2.69 -36.83
N PRO A 422 1.30 3.79 -36.30
CA PRO A 422 1.30 4.07 -34.86
C PRO A 422 0.55 3.03 -34.01
N ALA A 423 -0.46 2.35 -34.58
CA ALA A 423 -1.21 1.33 -33.84
C ALA A 423 -0.34 0.09 -33.63
N MET A 424 0.36 -0.38 -34.67
CA MET A 424 1.33 -1.48 -34.54
C MET A 424 2.46 -1.13 -33.55
N GLN A 425 2.92 0.12 -33.56
CA GLN A 425 3.94 0.59 -32.61
C GLN A 425 3.42 0.58 -31.17
N MET A 426 2.17 1.01 -30.95
CA MET A 426 1.54 0.97 -29.63
C MET A 426 1.36 -0.47 -29.14
N ASP A 427 0.84 -1.36 -29.99
CA ASP A 427 0.68 -2.78 -29.67
C ASP A 427 2.03 -3.41 -29.26
N TYR A 428 3.10 -3.07 -29.99
CA TYR A 428 4.44 -3.51 -29.65
C TYR A 428 4.97 -2.91 -28.33
N VAL A 429 4.71 -1.63 -28.03
CA VAL A 429 5.07 -1.05 -26.73
C VAL A 429 4.36 -1.78 -25.58
N LEU A 430 3.05 -2.02 -25.72
CA LEU A 430 2.26 -2.73 -24.70
C LEU A 430 2.77 -4.15 -24.47
N HIS A 431 3.12 -4.86 -25.54
CA HIS A 431 3.76 -6.17 -25.49
C HIS A 431 5.02 -6.17 -24.63
N LEU A 432 5.92 -5.21 -24.91
CA LEU A 432 7.18 -5.11 -24.18
C LEU A 432 6.95 -4.75 -22.71
N LEU A 433 6.03 -3.84 -22.40
CA LEU A 433 5.70 -3.48 -21.02
C LEU A 433 5.14 -4.68 -20.23
N GLU A 434 4.27 -5.49 -20.83
CA GLU A 434 3.72 -6.67 -20.17
C GLU A 434 4.76 -7.79 -20.04
N THR A 435 5.63 -7.97 -21.05
CA THR A 435 6.77 -8.89 -20.97
C THR A 435 7.69 -8.51 -19.79
N MET A 436 8.05 -7.22 -19.69
CA MET A 436 8.92 -6.71 -18.63
C MET A 436 8.31 -6.90 -17.23
N ARG A 437 6.98 -6.81 -17.11
CA ARG A 437 6.24 -7.04 -15.87
C ARG A 437 6.15 -8.53 -15.50
N SER A 438 5.85 -9.39 -16.47
CA SER A 438 5.53 -10.80 -16.25
C SER A 438 6.74 -11.68 -15.96
N HIS A 439 7.95 -11.28 -16.38
CA HIS A 439 9.18 -12.07 -16.21
C HIS A 439 9.64 -12.26 -14.75
N ARG A 440 8.88 -11.78 -13.77
CA ARG A 440 9.19 -11.85 -12.34
C ARG A 440 8.08 -12.48 -11.48
N LYS A 441 7.10 -13.15 -12.10
CA LYS A 441 6.21 -14.06 -11.37
C LYS A 441 6.89 -15.37 -11.04
#